data_AF-A0A7C9EK23-F1
#
_entry.id   AF-A0A7C9EK23-F1
#
_cell.length_a   1.000
_cell.length_b   1.000
_cell.length_c   1.000
_cell.angle_alpha   90.00
_cell.angle_beta   90.00
_cell.angle_gamma   90.00
#
_symmetry.space_group_name_H-M   'P 1'
#
loop_
_entity.id
_entity.type
_entity.pdbx_description
1 polymer ?
#
loop_
_entity_poly.entity_id
_entity_poly.type
_entity_poly.pdbx_seq_one_letter_code
_entity_poly.pdbx_strand_id
1 'polypeptide(L)'
;CSSDLKRNKVPQENIPRTTAEKVTTLMLEGVESALGLAKGSLKKPIYTKVQLWGAALPTNSPGVPCIFDPQGRAGICGDWLLGSSLESAALSGMAMANHIADYLQTGGARQDEFAVGLHNEFQQIQGHDIGQFPGLEPEKQVMEELIQT
;
A
#
# COMPACT_ATOMS: atom_id res chain seq x y z
N CYS A 1 9.25 10.16 4.49
CA CYS A 1 8.92 10.38 3.07
C CYS A 1 10.24 10.39 2.28
N SER A 2 10.54 9.32 1.54
CA SER A 2 11.86 9.10 0.90
C SER A 2 12.21 10.19 -0.12
N SER A 3 13.50 10.53 -0.24
CA SER A 3 14.05 11.64 -1.02
C SER A 3 13.75 11.59 -2.52
N ASP A 4 13.46 10.41 -3.08
CA ASP A 4 13.23 10.23 -4.52
C ASP A 4 11.82 10.66 -4.96
N LEU A 5 10.83 10.58 -4.06
CA LEU A 5 9.46 11.02 -4.32
C LEU A 5 9.34 12.53 -4.57
N LYS A 6 10.25 13.33 -4.01
CA LYS A 6 10.24 14.80 -4.21
C LYS A 6 10.73 15.20 -5.60
N ARG A 7 11.69 14.47 -6.18
CA ARG A 7 12.33 14.85 -7.46
C ARG A 7 11.51 14.48 -8.69
N ASN A 8 10.65 13.46 -8.59
CA ASN A 8 9.86 12.94 -9.71
C ASN A 8 8.34 13.09 -9.50
N LYS A 9 7.90 13.94 -8.57
CA LYS A 9 6.46 14.15 -8.31
C LYS A 9 5.83 14.86 -9.51
N VAL A 10 4.92 14.18 -10.18
CA VAL A 10 4.14 14.71 -11.33
C VAL A 10 2.65 14.59 -11.01
N PRO A 11 1.77 15.31 -11.73
CA PRO A 11 0.33 15.13 -11.59
C PRO A 11 -0.04 13.66 -11.78
N GLN A 12 -0.80 13.11 -10.84
CA GLN A 12 -1.14 11.69 -10.81
C GLN A 12 -1.85 11.23 -12.10
N GLU A 13 -2.65 12.12 -12.69
CA GLU A 13 -3.47 11.84 -13.87
C GLU A 13 -2.87 12.33 -15.19
N ASN A 14 -1.84 13.19 -15.13
CA ASN A 14 -1.23 13.79 -16.32
C ASN A 14 0.30 13.73 -16.22
N ILE A 15 0.81 12.50 -16.33
CA ILE A 15 2.24 12.21 -16.29
C ILE A 15 2.89 12.80 -17.56
N PRO A 16 3.86 13.72 -17.43
CA PRO A 16 4.58 14.25 -18.58
C PRO A 16 5.21 13.13 -19.41
N ARG A 17 5.08 13.22 -20.74
CA ARG A 17 5.61 12.22 -21.67
C ARG A 17 7.08 11.88 -21.42
N THR A 18 7.91 12.88 -21.15
CA THR A 18 9.34 12.71 -20.84
C THR A 18 9.56 11.87 -19.57
N THR A 19 8.70 12.01 -18.57
CA THR A 19 8.74 11.21 -17.34
C THR A 19 8.26 9.79 -17.61
N ALA A 20 7.16 9.63 -18.37
CA ALA A 20 6.66 8.32 -18.75
C ALA A 20 7.68 7.51 -19.58
N GLU A 21 8.35 8.15 -20.54
CA GLU A 21 9.42 7.55 -21.35
C GLU A 21 10.60 7.13 -20.49
N LYS A 22 11.08 8.04 -19.60
CA LYS A 22 12.17 7.74 -18.66
C LYS A 22 11.84 6.54 -17.76
N VAL A 23 10.67 6.54 -17.13
CA VAL A 23 10.24 5.45 -16.22
C VAL A 23 10.10 4.14 -17.00
N THR A 24 9.54 4.18 -18.21
CA THR A 24 9.42 3.00 -19.07
C THR A 24 10.79 2.40 -19.40
N THR A 25 11.78 3.23 -19.78
CA THR A 25 13.14 2.77 -20.03
C THR A 25 13.75 2.13 -18.80
N LEU A 26 13.66 2.78 -17.63
CA LEU A 26 14.22 2.26 -16.38
C LEU A 26 13.56 0.94 -15.96
N MET A 27 12.24 0.79 -16.13
CA MET A 27 11.53 -0.44 -15.82
C MET A 27 11.96 -1.60 -16.73
N LEU A 28 12.11 -1.36 -18.04
CA LEU A 28 12.58 -2.40 -18.97
C LEU A 28 14.02 -2.83 -18.68
N GLU A 29 14.91 -1.89 -18.38
CA GLU A 29 16.29 -2.19 -17.95
C GLU A 29 16.31 -2.98 -16.63
N GLY A 30 15.39 -2.68 -15.71
CA GLY A 30 15.21 -3.44 -14.47
C GLY A 30 14.80 -4.88 -14.72
N VAL A 31 13.86 -5.11 -15.66
CA VAL A 31 13.45 -6.47 -16.07
C VAL A 31 14.60 -7.23 -16.71
N GLU A 32 15.38 -6.60 -17.59
CA GLU A 32 16.59 -7.21 -18.18
C GLU A 32 17.55 -7.67 -17.09
N SER A 33 17.83 -6.79 -16.13
CA SER A 33 18.74 -7.07 -15.02
C SER A 33 18.24 -8.22 -14.15
N ALA A 34 16.95 -8.23 -13.79
CA ALA A 34 16.35 -9.28 -12.97
C ALA A 34 16.34 -10.66 -13.65
N LEU A 35 16.32 -10.69 -14.99
CA LEU A 35 16.37 -11.92 -15.79
C LEU A 35 17.80 -12.30 -16.23
N GLY A 36 18.83 -11.54 -15.83
CA GLY A 36 20.21 -11.78 -16.24
C GLY A 36 20.46 -11.55 -17.74
N LEU A 37 19.65 -10.71 -18.38
CA LEU A 37 19.74 -10.41 -19.80
C LEU A 37 20.69 -9.24 -20.07
N ALA A 38 21.29 -9.22 -21.27
CA ALA A 38 22.08 -8.07 -21.71
C ALA A 38 21.19 -6.83 -21.88
N LYS A 39 21.73 -5.65 -21.55
CA LYS A 39 21.02 -4.37 -21.67
C LYS A 39 20.57 -4.12 -23.12
N GLY A 40 19.29 -3.77 -23.30
CA GLY A 40 18.68 -3.51 -24.59
C GLY A 40 18.38 -4.76 -25.43
N SER A 41 18.45 -5.95 -24.84
CA SER A 41 18.12 -7.20 -25.52
C SER A 41 16.63 -7.48 -25.61
N LEU A 42 15.81 -6.86 -24.75
CA LEU A 42 14.36 -6.99 -24.84
C LEU A 42 13.82 -6.29 -26.09
N LYS A 43 12.86 -6.96 -26.76
CA LYS A 43 12.09 -6.33 -27.83
C LYS A 43 11.29 -5.16 -27.26
N LYS A 44 11.23 -4.05 -28.01
CA LYS A 44 10.42 -2.89 -27.62
C LYS A 44 8.95 -3.28 -27.51
N PRO A 45 8.26 -2.94 -26.40
CA PRO A 45 6.83 -3.16 -26.27
C PRO A 45 6.06 -2.41 -27.36
N ILE A 46 5.00 -3.03 -27.89
CA ILE A 46 4.09 -2.41 -28.87
C ILE A 46 3.24 -1.31 -28.22
N TYR A 47 3.00 -1.43 -26.90
CA TYR A 47 2.21 -0.49 -26.12
C TYR A 47 2.82 -0.33 -24.73
N THR A 48 2.82 0.91 -24.21
CA THR A 48 3.24 1.22 -22.85
C THR A 48 2.28 2.23 -22.23
N LYS A 49 2.02 2.08 -20.94
CA LYS A 49 1.25 3.01 -20.12
C LYS A 49 1.88 3.07 -18.73
N VAL A 50 2.13 4.27 -18.24
CA VAL A 50 2.66 4.50 -16.90
C VAL A 50 1.55 5.09 -16.05
N GLN A 51 1.46 4.63 -14.80
CA GLN A 51 0.55 5.17 -13.80
C GLN A 51 1.37 5.50 -12.55
N LEU A 52 1.10 6.67 -11.96
CA LEU A 52 1.68 7.09 -10.69
C LEU A 52 0.63 6.91 -9.60
N TRP A 53 1.05 6.35 -8.47
CA TRP A 53 0.23 6.16 -7.28
C TRP A 53 0.90 6.88 -6.12
N GLY A 54 0.48 8.12 -5.82
CA GLY A 54 1.17 8.98 -4.85
C GLY A 54 1.08 8.51 -3.39
N ALA A 55 0.06 7.71 -3.08
CA ALA A 55 -0.16 7.06 -1.79
C ALA A 55 -0.56 5.60 -2.03
N ALA A 56 0.29 4.86 -2.75
CA ALA A 56 0.01 3.49 -3.18
C ALA A 56 -0.06 2.50 -2.01
N LEU A 57 0.83 2.67 -1.03
CA LEU A 57 0.97 1.80 0.13
C LEU A 57 1.09 2.63 1.42
N PRO A 58 0.34 2.28 2.47
CA PRO A 58 0.56 2.85 3.78
C PRO A 58 1.92 2.39 4.34
N THR A 59 2.59 3.29 5.07
CA THR A 59 3.89 2.99 5.71
C THR A 59 3.76 2.78 7.21
N ASN A 60 2.62 3.17 7.77
CA ASN A 60 2.26 3.01 9.17
C ASN A 60 0.76 2.79 9.30
N SER A 61 0.35 2.24 10.44
CA SER A 61 -1.04 1.90 10.73
C SER A 61 -1.35 2.20 12.19
N PRO A 62 -2.57 2.67 12.50
CA PRO A 62 -3.03 2.80 13.88
C PRO A 62 -3.40 1.44 14.53
N GLY A 63 -3.48 0.35 13.73
CA GLY A 63 -3.77 -0.99 14.24
C GLY A 63 -5.18 -1.16 14.80
N VAL A 64 -6.15 -0.37 14.32
CA VAL A 64 -7.57 -0.48 14.70
C VAL A 64 -8.38 -0.96 13.49
N PRO A 65 -9.40 -1.81 13.65
CA PRO A 65 -10.10 -2.39 12.51
C PRO A 65 -10.95 -1.39 11.73
N CYS A 66 -11.47 -0.36 12.40
CA CYS A 66 -12.23 0.73 11.80
C CYS A 66 -12.24 1.94 12.75
N ILE A 67 -12.65 3.12 12.28
CA ILE A 67 -12.85 4.33 13.12
C ILE A 67 -14.28 4.79 12.92
N PHE A 68 -15.02 5.00 14.00
CA PHE A 68 -16.43 5.37 13.93
C PHE A 68 -16.74 6.55 14.86
N ASP A 69 -17.30 7.60 14.28
CA ASP A 69 -17.93 8.71 15.00
C ASP A 69 -19.45 8.52 15.01
N PRO A 70 -20.05 8.09 16.14
CA PRO A 70 -21.48 7.86 16.26
C PRO A 70 -22.30 9.16 16.29
N GLN A 71 -21.72 10.29 16.68
CA GLN A 71 -22.41 11.58 16.66
C GLN A 71 -22.56 12.08 15.23
N GLY A 72 -21.46 12.11 14.47
CA GLY A 72 -21.45 12.46 13.05
C GLY A 72 -22.03 11.39 12.13
N ARG A 73 -22.20 10.16 12.63
CA ARG A 73 -22.57 8.96 11.85
C ARG A 73 -21.63 8.73 10.67
N ALA A 74 -20.34 8.90 10.92
CA ALA A 74 -19.29 8.80 9.93
C ALA A 74 -18.33 7.67 10.31
N GLY A 75 -17.97 6.86 9.31
CA GLY A 75 -17.05 5.74 9.47
C GLY A 75 -15.86 5.84 8.52
N ILE A 76 -14.68 5.42 8.98
CA ILE A 76 -13.48 5.26 8.18
C ILE A 76 -13.05 3.79 8.22
N CYS A 77 -12.86 3.21 7.04
CA CYS A 77 -12.31 1.88 6.83
C CYS A 77 -11.30 1.90 5.68
N GLY A 78 -10.36 0.96 5.67
CA GLY A 78 -9.35 0.83 4.62
C GLY A 78 -8.23 -0.11 5.01
N ASP A 79 -7.40 -0.48 4.03
CA ASP A 79 -6.22 -1.31 4.25
C ASP A 79 -5.30 -0.71 5.33
N TRP A 80 -5.02 0.59 5.22
CA TRP A 80 -4.10 1.34 6.07
C TRP A 80 -4.43 1.33 7.57
N LEU A 81 -5.65 0.96 7.94
CA LEU A 81 -6.05 0.82 9.34
C LEU A 81 -5.52 -0.45 10.02
N LEU A 82 -5.23 -1.49 9.23
CA LEU A 82 -4.74 -2.79 9.70
C LEU A 82 -3.41 -3.21 9.06
N GLY A 83 -3.06 -2.69 7.88
CA GLY A 83 -1.91 -3.13 7.11
C GLY A 83 -1.83 -2.47 5.73
N SER A 84 -1.32 -3.19 4.74
CA SER A 84 -1.10 -2.68 3.37
C SER A 84 -1.51 -3.71 2.30
N SER A 85 -2.63 -4.41 2.53
CA SER A 85 -3.08 -5.54 1.71
C SER A 85 -4.56 -5.47 1.38
N LEU A 86 -4.97 -6.23 0.35
CA LEU A 86 -6.38 -6.38 -0.01
C LEU A 86 -7.20 -7.05 1.12
N GLU A 87 -6.60 -8.01 1.83
CA GLU A 87 -7.22 -8.65 2.99
C GLU A 87 -7.47 -7.63 4.10
N SER A 88 -6.48 -6.81 4.43
CA SER A 88 -6.63 -5.72 5.42
C SER A 88 -7.77 -4.77 5.04
N ALA A 89 -7.90 -4.42 3.76
CA ALA A 89 -9.01 -3.59 3.27
C ALA A 89 -10.37 -4.27 3.51
N ALA A 90 -10.48 -5.55 3.14
CA ALA A 90 -11.72 -6.31 3.28
C ALA A 90 -12.13 -6.49 4.75
N LEU A 91 -11.18 -6.87 5.61
CA LEU A 91 -11.39 -7.02 7.05
C LEU A 91 -11.83 -5.70 7.68
N SER A 92 -11.18 -4.58 7.34
CA SER A 92 -11.54 -3.26 7.85
C SER A 92 -12.96 -2.84 7.39
N GLY A 93 -13.31 -3.10 6.13
CA GLY A 93 -14.64 -2.82 5.61
C GLY A 93 -15.74 -3.64 6.29
N MET A 94 -15.51 -4.93 6.51
CA MET A 94 -16.45 -5.79 7.24
C MET A 94 -16.60 -5.36 8.70
N ALA A 95 -15.49 -5.01 9.36
CA ALA A 95 -15.53 -4.51 10.74
C ALA A 95 -16.39 -3.24 10.85
N MET A 96 -16.22 -2.29 9.92
CA MET A 96 -17.06 -1.09 9.87
C MET A 96 -18.54 -1.42 9.63
N ALA A 97 -18.84 -2.31 8.69
CA ALA A 97 -20.22 -2.70 8.39
C ALA A 97 -20.91 -3.33 9.61
N ASN A 98 -20.22 -4.24 10.30
CA ASN A 98 -20.73 -4.86 11.53
C ASN A 98 -20.96 -3.82 12.63
N HIS A 99 -19.99 -2.92 12.83
CA HIS A 99 -20.09 -1.87 13.86
C HIS A 99 -21.26 -0.92 13.63
N ILE A 100 -21.51 -0.54 12.37
CA ILE A 100 -22.69 0.25 11.98
C ILE A 100 -23.98 -0.55 12.21
N ALA A 101 -24.01 -1.83 11.83
CA ALA A 101 -25.19 -2.67 12.01
C ALA A 101 -25.58 -2.79 13.49
N ASP A 102 -24.59 -2.98 14.37
CA ASP A 102 -24.80 -3.05 15.82
C ASP A 102 -25.28 -1.71 16.38
N TYR A 103 -24.68 -0.59 15.95
CA TYR A 103 -25.12 0.76 16.35
C TYR A 103 -26.57 1.05 15.94
N LEU A 104 -26.99 0.60 14.75
CA LEU A 104 -28.36 0.78 14.29
C LEU A 104 -29.35 -0.08 15.09
N GLN A 105 -28.96 -1.28 15.51
CA GLN A 105 -29.80 -2.15 16.34
C GLN A 105 -30.09 -1.56 17.73
N THR A 106 -29.20 -0.72 18.26
CA THR A 106 -29.43 -0.01 19.53
C THR A 106 -30.27 1.26 19.38
N GLY A 107 -30.74 1.57 18.16
CA GLY A 107 -31.46 2.81 17.87
C GLY A 107 -30.58 4.05 17.95
N GLY A 108 -29.26 3.90 17.80
CA GLY A 108 -28.29 4.99 17.96
C GLY A 108 -28.08 5.43 19.41
N ALA A 109 -28.52 4.63 20.39
CA ALA A 109 -28.27 4.87 21.81
C ALA A 109 -26.84 4.46 22.19
N ARG A 110 -26.34 5.01 23.31
CA ARG A 110 -25.00 4.70 23.87
C ARG A 110 -23.84 5.06 22.93
N GLN A 111 -23.88 6.28 22.39
CA GLN A 111 -22.90 6.78 21.44
C GLN A 111 -21.46 6.60 21.93
N ASP A 112 -21.17 6.85 23.20
CA ASP A 112 -19.81 6.71 23.76
C ASP A 112 -19.28 5.26 23.69
N GLU A 113 -20.15 4.25 23.75
CA GLU A 113 -19.76 2.84 23.63
C GLU A 113 -19.40 2.44 22.19
N PHE A 114 -19.98 3.13 21.21
CA PHE A 114 -19.72 2.88 19.79
C PHE A 114 -18.62 3.79 19.22
N ALA A 115 -18.13 4.78 19.98
CA ALA A 115 -17.05 5.63 19.52
C ALA A 115 -15.75 4.82 19.40
N VAL A 116 -15.21 4.73 18.18
CA VAL A 116 -13.92 4.09 17.92
C VAL A 116 -13.01 5.15 17.32
N GLY A 117 -12.04 5.60 18.11
CA GLY A 117 -11.10 6.64 17.72
C GLY A 117 -9.68 6.12 17.48
N LEU A 118 -8.78 7.07 17.17
CA LEU A 118 -7.35 6.84 17.10
C LEU A 118 -6.73 7.05 18.49
N HIS A 119 -6.68 5.99 19.29
CA HIS A 119 -6.13 6.04 20.64
C HIS A 119 -4.68 5.55 20.72
N ASN A 120 -4.22 4.84 19.69
CA ASN A 120 -2.88 4.28 19.61
C ASN A 120 -1.99 5.13 18.72
N GLU A 121 -0.68 5.13 19.02
CA GLU A 121 0.31 5.67 18.10
C GLU A 121 0.39 4.83 16.81
N PHE A 122 0.67 5.50 15.69
CA PHE A 122 0.87 4.82 14.42
C PHE A 122 2.13 3.97 14.46
N GLN A 123 1.98 2.67 14.24
CA GLN A 123 3.09 1.74 14.18
C GLN A 123 3.50 1.51 12.74
N GLN A 124 4.81 1.38 12.50
CA GLN A 124 5.32 1.07 11.17
C GLN A 124 4.78 -0.29 10.71
N ILE A 125 4.27 -0.35 9.49
CA ILE A 125 3.80 -1.61 8.91
C ILE A 125 5.05 -2.42 8.52
N GLN A 126 5.17 -3.63 9.07
CA GLN A 126 6.15 -4.61 8.59
C GLN A 126 5.62 -5.23 7.29
N GLY A 127 5.79 -4.51 6.18
CA GLY A 127 5.36 -4.93 4.85
C GLY A 127 6.53 -4.93 3.89
N HIS A 128 6.69 -6.02 3.15
CA HIS A 128 7.50 -6.07 1.93
C HIS A 128 6.71 -5.43 0.77
N ASP A 129 7.40 -5.00 -0.28
CA ASP A 129 6.83 -4.26 -1.42
C ASP A 129 5.52 -4.84 -2.00
N ILE A 130 4.78 -4.03 -2.76
CA ILE A 130 3.52 -4.38 -3.45
C ILE A 130 3.50 -5.84 -3.97
N GLY A 131 2.49 -6.62 -3.54
CA GLY A 131 2.22 -7.97 -4.09
C GLY A 131 2.70 -9.15 -3.25
N GLN A 132 3.27 -8.94 -2.06
CA GLN A 132 3.50 -10.03 -1.11
C GLN A 132 2.28 -10.29 -0.22
N PHE A 133 1.89 -11.57 -0.12
CA PHE A 133 0.81 -12.02 0.75
C PHE A 133 1.39 -12.49 2.09
N PRO A 134 0.71 -12.22 3.23
CA PRO A 134 1.10 -12.79 4.52
C PRO A 134 1.24 -14.32 4.43
N GLY A 135 2.35 -14.87 4.93
CA GLY A 135 2.64 -16.31 4.90
C GLY A 135 3.52 -16.80 3.74
N LEU A 136 3.91 -15.92 2.81
CA LEU A 136 4.96 -16.19 1.83
C LEU A 136 6.27 -15.57 2.32
N GLU A 137 6.95 -16.26 3.24
CA GLU A 137 8.29 -15.85 3.67
C GLU A 137 9.24 -15.85 2.45
N PRO A 138 9.98 -14.76 2.19
CA PRO A 138 11.02 -14.80 1.18
C PRO A 138 12.07 -15.82 1.62
N GLU A 139 12.30 -16.87 0.81
CA GLU A 139 13.43 -17.76 1.00
C GLU A 139 14.69 -16.88 1.08
N LYS A 140 15.39 -16.94 2.21
CA LYS A 140 16.69 -16.30 2.39
C LYS A 140 17.66 -16.88 1.36
N GLN A 141 17.75 -16.28 0.18
CA GLN A 141 18.83 -16.58 -0.75
C GLN A 141 20.11 -15.92 -0.22
N VAL A 142 20.84 -16.75 0.50
CA VAL A 142 22.30 -16.79 0.67
C VAL A 142 23.05 -15.80 -0.23
N MET A 143 23.56 -14.73 0.35
CA MET A 143 24.67 -13.96 -0.20
C MET A 143 25.63 -13.61 0.94
N GLU A 144 26.23 -14.63 1.53
CA GLU A 144 27.27 -14.48 2.57
C GLU A 144 28.50 -15.36 2.28
N GLU A 145 28.83 -15.58 1.00
CA GLU A 145 30.10 -16.16 0.57
C GLU A 145 30.67 -15.38 -0.63
N LEU A 146 31.14 -14.15 -0.39
CA LEU A 146 32.17 -13.53 -1.25
C LEU A 146 32.94 -12.38 -0.59
N ILE A 147 33.09 -12.42 0.74
CA ILE A 147 34.06 -11.59 1.47
C ILE A 147 34.72 -12.44 2.56
N GLN A 148 35.55 -13.42 2.17
CA GLN A 148 36.69 -13.93 2.94
C GLN A 148 37.38 -15.08 2.19
N THR A 149 38.17 -14.77 1.16
CA THR A 149 39.59 -15.17 0.97
C THR A 149 40.06 -14.80 -0.42
#